data_AF-A0A316VJ39-F1
#
_entry.id   AF-A0A316VJ39-F1
#
_cell.length_a   1.000
_cell.length_b   1.000
_cell.length_c   1.000
_cell.angle_alpha   90.00
_cell.angle_beta   90.00
_cell.angle_gamma   90.00
#
_symmetry.space_group_name_H-M   'P 1'
#
loop_
_entity.id
_entity.type
_entity.pdbx_description
1 polymer ?
#
loop_
_entity_poly.entity_id
_entity_poly.type
_entity_poly.pdbx_seq_one_letter_code
_entity_poly.pdbx_strand_id
1 'polypeptide(L)'
;MTMAPQQQVTNEEFLEQLTRLFESSSKAHSVFVSHKKISKDASLAEPTIVVRATDGRGGSSASSNRTKFTTHIQASKLNAFQDQYSAILRASTAAFLRKRDKAKERRVDKLLKEKRKRMEEVLHSLPVTSTTTTANNAKSKQVETNGDGKATNAAGTAGGVKKTTPNVLKVTSIGAKRGAGRRKRQQAQHKAKQLRREQKRIAATTTAAQASTQKVG
;
A
#
# COMPACT_ATOMS: atom_id res chain seq x y z
N MET A 1 -13.40 32.46 18.19
CA MET A 1 -12.85 31.88 16.94
C MET A 1 -14.02 31.58 16.00
N THR A 2 -14.31 32.48 15.06
CA THR A 2 -15.34 32.29 14.04
C THR A 2 -14.84 31.28 13.00
N MET A 3 -15.41 30.09 13.00
CA MET A 3 -15.18 29.09 11.96
C MET A 3 -15.61 29.70 10.61
N ALA A 4 -14.73 29.63 9.60
CA ALA A 4 -15.06 30.03 8.23
C ALA A 4 -16.41 29.42 7.80
N PRO A 5 -17.25 30.12 7.01
CA PRO A 5 -18.56 29.63 6.63
C PRO A 5 -18.40 28.32 5.86
N GLN A 6 -18.69 27.20 6.52
CA GLN A 6 -18.80 25.90 5.86
C GLN A 6 -20.24 25.80 5.38
N GLN A 7 -20.43 25.74 4.06
CA GLN A 7 -21.76 25.56 3.50
C GLN A 7 -22.26 24.16 3.86
N GLN A 8 -23.22 24.09 4.78
CA GLN A 8 -23.93 22.85 5.06
C GLN A 8 -25.01 22.66 3.99
N VAL A 9 -25.01 21.50 3.34
CA VAL A 9 -25.90 21.18 2.23
C VAL A 9 -26.65 19.88 2.51
N THR A 10 -27.79 19.70 1.84
CA THR A 10 -28.54 18.44 1.88
C THR A 10 -27.75 17.32 1.18
N ASN A 11 -28.18 16.07 1.37
CA ASN A 11 -27.48 14.91 0.81
C ASN A 11 -27.46 14.93 -0.72
N GLU A 12 -28.57 15.33 -1.35
CA GLU A 12 -28.71 15.37 -2.81
C GLU A 12 -27.88 16.52 -3.40
N GLU A 13 -27.98 17.72 -2.83
CA GLU A 13 -27.15 18.86 -3.21
C GLU A 13 -25.65 18.57 -3.07
N PHE A 14 -25.26 17.81 -2.04
CA PHE A 14 -23.87 17.39 -1.86
C PHE A 14 -23.37 16.59 -3.05
N LEU A 15 -24.17 15.66 -3.57
CA LEU A 15 -23.80 14.78 -4.69
C LEU A 15 -23.73 15.56 -6.01
N GLU A 16 -24.65 16.50 -6.23
CA GLU A 16 -24.61 17.39 -7.38
C GLU A 16 -23.38 18.30 -7.36
N GLN A 17 -23.12 18.96 -6.22
CA GLN A 17 -21.97 19.83 -6.05
C GLN A 17 -20.66 19.04 -6.16
N LEU A 18 -20.60 17.80 -5.66
CA LEU A 18 -19.45 16.93 -5.81
C LEU A 18 -19.18 16.58 -7.28
N THR A 19 -20.22 16.35 -8.07
CA THR A 19 -20.10 16.08 -9.51
C THR A 19 -19.52 17.30 -10.23
N ARG A 20 -20.09 18.49 -9.99
CA ARG A 20 -19.57 19.77 -10.53
C ARG A 20 -18.12 20.02 -10.09
N LEU A 21 -17.78 19.68 -8.85
CA LEU A 21 -16.42 19.81 -8.31
C LEU A 21 -15.42 18.94 -9.08
N PHE A 22 -15.76 17.69 -9.39
CA PHE A 22 -14.92 16.81 -10.21
C PHE A 22 -14.74 17.34 -11.63
N GLU A 23 -15.80 17.83 -12.26
CA GLU A 23 -15.73 18.40 -13.62
C GLU A 23 -14.79 19.62 -13.66
N SER A 24 -14.95 20.54 -12.70
CA SER A 24 -14.14 21.76 -12.59
C SER A 24 -12.66 21.52 -12.28
N SER A 25 -12.33 20.38 -11.65
CA SER A 25 -10.97 19.99 -11.24
C SER A 25 -10.33 18.92 -12.14
N SER A 26 -10.98 18.56 -13.24
CA SER A 26 -10.51 17.52 -14.17
C SER A 26 -9.12 17.81 -14.78
N LYS A 27 -8.80 19.08 -15.03
CA LYS A 27 -7.52 19.50 -15.66
C LYS A 27 -6.45 19.89 -14.66
N ALA A 28 -6.86 20.47 -13.53
CA ALA A 28 -5.98 21.00 -12.51
C ALA A 28 -6.65 20.89 -11.14
N HIS A 29 -5.82 20.71 -10.11
CA HIS A 29 -6.20 20.59 -8.69
C HIS A 29 -6.62 19.19 -8.23
N SER A 30 -6.69 19.04 -6.91
CA SER A 30 -7.05 17.79 -6.25
C SER A 30 -8.31 18.01 -5.44
N VAL A 31 -9.27 17.09 -5.59
CA VAL A 31 -10.47 17.06 -4.75
C VAL A 31 -10.17 16.27 -3.49
N PHE A 32 -10.42 16.88 -2.33
CA PHE A 32 -10.31 16.24 -1.04
C PHE A 32 -11.70 15.95 -0.50
N VAL A 33 -11.98 14.68 -0.23
CA VAL A 33 -13.19 14.25 0.47
C VAL A 33 -12.80 13.61 1.79
N SER A 34 -13.38 14.10 2.89
CA SER A 34 -13.12 13.59 4.24
C SER A 34 -14.41 13.09 4.88
N HIS A 35 -14.31 11.95 5.56
CA HIS A 35 -15.41 11.32 6.27
C HIS A 35 -15.06 11.30 7.76
N LYS A 36 -15.94 11.81 8.62
CA LYS A 36 -15.75 11.81 10.07
C LYS A 36 -17.02 11.36 10.76
N LYS A 37 -16.92 10.35 11.62
CA LYS A 37 -18.01 9.93 12.50
C LYS A 37 -18.23 11.00 13.58
N ILE A 38 -19.47 11.44 13.76
CA ILE A 38 -19.89 12.19 14.95
C ILE A 38 -20.38 11.14 15.95
N SER A 39 -19.62 10.93 17.04
CA SER A 39 -19.95 9.95 18.08
C SER A 39 -20.40 10.59 19.40
N LYS A 40 -20.49 11.93 19.50
CA LYS A 40 -20.50 12.61 20.82
C LYS A 40 -21.38 13.86 20.92
N ASP A 41 -22.47 13.93 20.18
CA ASP A 41 -23.53 14.89 20.56
C ASP A 41 -24.67 14.09 21.18
N ALA A 42 -24.88 14.26 22.48
CA ALA A 42 -26.03 13.72 23.21
C ALA A 42 -27.39 14.23 22.67
N SER A 43 -27.35 15.16 21.70
CA SER A 43 -28.50 15.73 21.02
C SER A 43 -28.90 15.01 19.73
N LEU A 44 -28.06 14.12 19.17
CA LEU A 44 -28.38 13.39 17.94
C LEU A 44 -28.84 11.97 18.28
N ALA A 45 -30.13 11.70 18.07
CA ALA A 45 -30.76 10.41 18.34
C ALA A 45 -30.18 9.25 17.51
N GLU A 46 -29.58 9.56 16.35
CA GLU A 46 -28.98 8.57 15.46
C GLU A 46 -27.49 8.83 15.17
N PRO A 47 -26.68 7.76 15.05
CA PRO A 47 -25.28 7.90 14.68
C PRO A 47 -25.16 8.55 13.30
N THR A 48 -24.40 9.65 13.24
CA THR A 48 -24.30 10.51 12.06
C THR A 48 -22.85 10.60 11.58
N ILE A 49 -22.65 10.62 10.26
CA ILE A 49 -21.35 10.82 9.61
C ILE A 49 -21.34 12.18 8.92
N VAL A 50 -20.27 12.93 9.11
CA VAL A 50 -20.00 14.18 8.38
C VAL A 50 -19.14 13.85 7.18
N VAL A 51 -19.59 14.30 6.01
CA VAL A 51 -18.78 14.24 4.78
C VAL A 51 -18.48 15.65 4.33
N ARG A 52 -17.21 15.94 4.08
CA ARG A 52 -16.74 17.26 3.62
C ARG A 52 -16.00 17.11 2.30
N ALA A 53 -16.29 17.98 1.35
CA ALA A 53 -15.59 18.03 0.06
C ALA A 53 -14.97 19.42 -0.18
N THR A 54 -13.82 19.46 -0.84
CA THR A 54 -13.12 20.70 -1.18
C THR A 54 -12.15 20.53 -2.36
N ASP A 55 -12.00 21.56 -3.17
CA ASP A 55 -11.07 21.65 -4.32
C ASP A 55 -9.60 21.88 -3.92
N GLY A 56 -9.32 22.06 -2.62
CA GLY A 56 -7.98 22.39 -2.14
C GLY A 56 -7.45 23.74 -2.63
N ARG A 57 -8.28 24.57 -3.28
CA ARG A 57 -7.91 25.89 -3.78
C ARG A 57 -7.89 26.88 -2.64
N GLY A 58 -6.78 26.95 -1.92
CA GLY A 58 -6.58 27.94 -0.87
C GLY A 58 -5.21 27.77 -0.23
N GLY A 59 -4.33 28.72 -0.48
CA GLY A 59 -3.13 28.92 0.35
C GLY A 59 -3.51 29.39 1.76
N SER A 60 -2.52 29.85 2.53
CA SER A 60 -2.65 30.28 3.94
C SER A 60 -3.78 31.29 4.24
N SER A 61 -4.38 31.91 3.21
CA SER A 61 -5.53 32.81 3.34
C SER A 61 -6.85 32.05 3.20
N ALA A 62 -7.65 32.07 4.26
CA ALA A 62 -8.87 31.28 4.42
C ALA A 62 -10.03 31.65 3.46
N SER A 63 -9.94 32.73 2.69
CA SER A 63 -11.12 33.36 2.08
C SER A 63 -11.17 33.43 0.55
N SER A 64 -10.11 33.17 -0.21
CA SER A 64 -10.06 33.82 -1.53
C SER A 64 -10.68 33.08 -2.73
N ASN A 65 -11.26 31.87 -2.60
CA ASN A 65 -12.11 31.17 -3.62
C ASN A 65 -12.24 29.64 -3.35
N ARG A 66 -12.10 29.20 -2.09
CA ARG A 66 -12.07 27.76 -1.78
C ARG A 66 -13.46 27.18 -1.70
N THR A 67 -13.81 26.27 -2.60
CA THR A 67 -15.08 25.55 -2.50
C THR A 67 -15.01 24.57 -1.33
N LYS A 68 -15.92 24.70 -0.36
CA LYS A 68 -16.06 23.81 0.79
C LYS A 68 -17.53 23.62 1.14
N PHE A 69 -18.01 22.40 1.02
CA PHE A 69 -19.36 22.05 1.43
C PHE A 69 -19.35 20.76 2.23
N THR A 70 -20.33 20.62 3.11
CA THR A 70 -20.42 19.56 4.10
C THR A 70 -21.85 19.05 4.20
N THR A 71 -22.00 17.74 4.38
CA THR A 71 -23.32 17.12 4.63
C THR A 71 -23.28 16.18 5.83
N HIS A 72 -24.44 15.98 6.45
CA HIS A 72 -24.65 15.12 7.61
C HIS A 72 -25.50 13.92 7.19
N ILE A 73 -24.93 12.72 7.27
CA ILE A 73 -25.58 11.49 6.85
C ILE A 73 -25.97 10.70 8.09
N GLN A 74 -27.27 10.59 8.31
CA GLN A 74 -27.85 9.71 9.32
C GLN A 74 -27.74 8.25 8.89
N ALA A 75 -27.67 7.33 9.84
CA ALA A 75 -27.60 5.89 9.58
C ALA A 75 -28.74 5.39 8.67
N SER A 76 -29.95 5.89 8.88
CA SER A 76 -31.13 5.54 8.09
C SER A 76 -31.01 5.83 6.58
N LYS A 77 -30.23 6.86 6.20
CA LYS A 77 -30.05 7.28 4.80
C LYS A 77 -28.70 6.85 4.20
N LEU A 78 -27.88 6.13 4.96
CA LEU A 78 -26.50 5.82 4.59
C LEU A 78 -26.41 4.94 3.34
N ASN A 79 -27.23 3.89 3.24
CA ASN A 79 -27.18 2.95 2.12
C ASN A 79 -27.55 3.64 0.79
N ALA A 80 -28.65 4.39 0.77
CA ALA A 80 -29.09 5.14 -0.41
C ALA A 80 -28.04 6.18 -0.85
N PHE A 81 -27.45 6.91 0.10
CA PHE A 81 -26.36 7.83 -0.19
C PHE A 81 -25.13 7.11 -0.75
N GLN A 82 -24.75 5.97 -0.16
CA GLN A 82 -23.57 5.21 -0.57
C GLN A 82 -23.67 4.70 -2.01
N ASP A 83 -24.84 4.24 -2.44
CA ASP A 83 -25.05 3.76 -3.80
C ASP A 83 -24.82 4.87 -4.83
N GLN A 84 -25.45 6.03 -4.64
CA GLN A 84 -25.29 7.20 -5.50
C GLN A 84 -23.86 7.76 -5.45
N TYR A 85 -23.30 7.91 -4.25
CA TYR A 85 -21.95 8.41 -4.04
C TYR A 85 -20.89 7.51 -4.71
N SER A 86 -21.02 6.19 -4.57
CA SER A 86 -20.09 5.24 -5.16
C SER A 86 -20.16 5.23 -6.69
N ALA A 87 -21.35 5.42 -7.26
CA ALA A 87 -21.54 5.56 -8.70
C ALA A 87 -20.81 6.79 -9.24
N ILE A 88 -20.97 7.95 -8.58
CA ILE A 88 -20.28 9.20 -8.94
C ILE A 88 -18.76 9.02 -8.87
N LEU A 89 -18.24 8.46 -7.77
CA LEU A 89 -16.79 8.25 -7.62
C LEU A 89 -16.21 7.34 -8.72
N ARG A 90 -16.92 6.27 -9.07
CA ARG A 90 -16.47 5.36 -10.14
C ARG A 90 -16.48 6.09 -11.49
N ALA A 91 -17.57 6.80 -11.80
CA ALA A 91 -17.69 7.54 -13.06
C ALA A 91 -16.63 8.64 -13.19
N SER A 92 -16.42 9.44 -12.13
CA SER A 92 -15.50 10.57 -12.17
C SER A 92 -14.03 10.17 -12.17
N THR A 93 -13.65 9.05 -11.56
CA THR A 93 -12.23 8.62 -11.48
C THR A 93 -11.81 7.65 -12.58
N ALA A 94 -12.75 6.94 -13.22
CA ALA A 94 -12.42 5.91 -14.22
C ALA A 94 -11.61 6.44 -15.42
N ALA A 95 -11.86 7.68 -15.84
CA ALA A 95 -11.17 8.29 -16.98
C ALA A 95 -9.70 8.64 -16.69
N PHE A 96 -9.36 8.92 -15.42
CA PHE A 96 -8.05 9.48 -15.04
C PHE A 96 -7.09 8.44 -14.47
N LEU A 97 -7.58 7.25 -14.13
CA LEU A 97 -6.75 6.16 -13.62
C LEU A 97 -6.17 5.32 -14.77
N ARG A 98 -4.91 4.90 -14.62
CA ARG A 98 -4.27 4.01 -15.61
C ARG A 98 -5.02 2.68 -15.66
N LYS A 99 -5.26 2.19 -16.87
CA LYS A 99 -5.83 0.85 -17.07
C LYS A 99 -4.97 -0.19 -16.37
N ARG A 100 -5.64 -1.13 -15.69
CA ARG A 100 -5.01 -2.27 -15.02
C ARG A 100 -4.26 -3.13 -16.04
N ASP A 101 -2.98 -3.40 -15.78
CA ASP A 101 -2.17 -4.28 -16.63
C ASP A 101 -2.49 -5.75 -16.32
N LYS A 102 -3.60 -6.22 -16.90
CA LYS A 102 -4.10 -7.59 -16.73
C LYS A 102 -3.11 -8.64 -17.23
N ALA A 103 -2.22 -8.28 -18.17
CA ALA A 103 -1.19 -9.20 -18.67
C ALA A 103 -0.09 -9.43 -17.63
N LYS A 104 0.36 -8.37 -16.96
CA LYS A 104 1.34 -8.48 -15.87
C LYS A 104 0.80 -9.31 -14.70
N GLU A 105 -0.45 -9.10 -14.32
CA GLU A 105 -1.08 -9.88 -13.24
C GLU A 105 -1.21 -11.36 -13.59
N ARG A 106 -1.69 -11.68 -14.80
CA ARG A 106 -1.75 -13.08 -15.27
C ARG A 106 -0.39 -13.79 -15.24
N ARG A 107 0.71 -13.07 -15.51
CA ARG A 107 2.07 -13.64 -15.41
C ARG A 107 2.45 -13.92 -13.96
N VAL A 108 2.14 -12.99 -13.05
CA VAL A 108 2.40 -13.15 -11.61
C VAL A 108 1.58 -14.31 -11.03
N ASP A 109 0.31 -14.42 -11.40
CA ASP A 109 -0.57 -15.50 -10.96
C ASP A 109 -0.12 -16.88 -11.45
N LYS A 110 0.32 -16.98 -12.71
CA LYS A 110 0.91 -18.22 -13.25
C LYS A 110 2.14 -18.65 -12.45
N LEU A 111 3.08 -17.72 -12.19
CA LEU A 111 4.27 -18.01 -11.40
C LEU A 111 3.95 -18.42 -9.96
N LEU A 112 2.96 -17.77 -9.33
CA LEU A 112 2.50 -18.14 -8.00
C LEU A 112 1.87 -19.53 -7.98
N LYS A 113 1.07 -19.88 -8.99
CA LYS A 113 0.47 -21.21 -9.13
C LYS A 113 1.53 -22.29 -9.33
N GLU A 114 2.53 -22.04 -10.17
CA GLU A 114 3.67 -22.97 -10.36
C GLU A 114 4.47 -23.16 -9.08
N LYS A 115 4.73 -22.09 -8.32
CA LYS A 115 5.40 -22.20 -7.01
C LYS A 115 4.58 -23.00 -6.01
N ARG A 116 3.27 -22.79 -5.95
CA ARG A 116 2.37 -23.58 -5.08
C ARG A 116 2.41 -25.05 -5.46
N LYS A 117 2.30 -25.36 -6.76
CA LYS A 117 2.41 -26.72 -7.28
C LYS A 117 3.75 -27.36 -6.92
N ARG A 118 4.87 -26.66 -7.09
CA ARG A 118 6.20 -27.17 -6.70
C ARG A 118 6.32 -27.40 -5.20
N MET A 119 5.79 -26.51 -4.35
CA MET A 119 5.82 -26.72 -2.91
C MET A 119 4.95 -27.92 -2.49
N GLU A 120 3.82 -28.10 -3.14
CA GLU A 120 2.94 -29.25 -2.93
C GLU A 120 3.59 -30.55 -3.40
N GLU A 121 4.23 -30.57 -4.57
CA GLU A 121 5.04 -31.70 -5.04
C GLU A 121 6.23 -32.01 -4.10
N VAL A 122 6.89 -30.98 -3.55
CA VAL A 122 7.93 -31.15 -2.53
C VAL A 122 7.32 -31.73 -1.24
N LEU A 123 6.17 -31.26 -0.79
CA LEU A 123 5.47 -31.82 0.38
C LEU A 123 5.07 -33.29 0.19
N HIS A 124 4.64 -33.68 -1.01
CA HIS A 124 4.28 -35.06 -1.34
C HIS A 124 5.49 -35.97 -1.61
N SER A 125 6.68 -35.41 -1.84
CA SER A 125 7.93 -36.16 -2.06
C SER A 125 8.85 -36.18 -0.83
N LEU A 126 8.50 -35.49 0.25
CA LEU A 126 9.14 -35.71 1.54
C LEU A 126 8.69 -37.07 2.08
N PRO A 127 9.62 -37.98 2.46
CA PRO A 127 9.26 -39.21 3.12
C PRO A 127 8.51 -38.86 4.40
N VAL A 128 7.24 -39.27 4.47
CA VAL A 128 6.49 -39.34 5.72
C VAL A 128 7.23 -40.34 6.59
N THR A 129 8.10 -39.86 7.47
CA THR A 129 8.48 -40.66 8.63
C THR A 129 7.25 -40.76 9.49
N SER A 130 6.46 -41.79 9.23
CA SER A 130 5.41 -42.29 10.09
C SER A 130 6.04 -42.71 11.42
N THR A 131 6.01 -41.83 12.42
CA THR A 131 5.80 -42.30 13.79
C THR A 131 4.30 -42.31 14.04
N THR A 132 3.67 -43.39 13.59
CA THR A 132 2.45 -43.92 14.17
C THR A 132 2.71 -44.23 15.65
N THR A 133 2.12 -43.43 16.55
CA THR A 133 1.67 -43.95 17.84
C THR A 133 0.16 -43.98 17.83
N THR A 134 -0.33 -45.21 17.80
CA THR A 134 -1.69 -45.70 17.97
C THR A 134 -2.36 -45.17 19.25
N ALA A 135 -3.66 -44.90 19.10
CA ALA A 135 -4.72 -44.92 20.10
C ALA A 135 -4.68 -43.93 21.30
N ASN A 136 -5.71 -43.08 21.38
CA ASN A 136 -6.87 -43.41 22.20
C ASN A 136 -8.00 -42.41 22.01
N ASN A 137 -9.15 -42.94 21.61
CA ASN A 137 -10.45 -42.31 21.73
C ASN A 137 -10.86 -42.43 23.20
N ALA A 138 -10.89 -41.31 23.92
CA ALA A 138 -11.50 -41.23 25.24
C ALA A 138 -12.35 -39.96 25.31
N LYS A 139 -13.61 -40.21 25.66
CA LYS A 139 -14.73 -39.31 25.83
C LYS A 139 -14.65 -38.65 27.21
N SER A 140 -14.57 -37.32 27.26
CA SER A 140 -14.85 -36.47 28.43
C SER A 140 -15.01 -35.03 27.90
N LYS A 141 -16.21 -34.46 27.78
CA LYS A 141 -17.16 -33.98 28.80
C LYS A 141 -16.52 -33.01 29.79
N GLN A 142 -16.95 -31.74 29.68
CA GLN A 142 -16.96 -30.69 30.73
C GLN A 142 -15.57 -30.15 31.16
N VAL A 143 -15.33 -28.90 31.55
CA VAL A 143 -16.16 -27.87 32.23
C VAL A 143 -15.46 -26.51 32.09
N GLU A 144 -16.23 -25.43 32.16
CA GLU A 144 -15.79 -24.04 32.34
C GLU A 144 -15.01 -23.83 33.64
N THR A 145 -14.02 -22.94 33.68
CA THR A 145 -13.87 -22.01 34.82
C THR A 145 -13.01 -20.81 34.43
N ASN A 146 -13.57 -19.63 34.69
CA ASN A 146 -12.87 -18.37 34.92
C ASN A 146 -11.92 -18.48 36.12
N GLY A 147 -10.89 -17.64 36.20
CA GLY A 147 -10.14 -17.46 37.44
C GLY A 147 -8.82 -16.71 37.29
N ASP A 148 -8.88 -15.40 37.51
CA ASP A 148 -7.75 -14.56 37.92
C ASP A 148 -6.95 -15.17 39.07
N GLY A 149 -5.62 -15.06 39.04
CA GLY A 149 -4.76 -15.64 40.06
C GLY A 149 -3.30 -15.17 40.00
N LYS A 150 -3.07 -13.96 40.47
CA LYS A 150 -1.78 -13.34 40.83
C LYS A 150 -1.11 -14.05 42.01
N ALA A 151 0.20 -14.35 41.91
CA ALA A 151 1.22 -14.44 43.02
C ALA A 151 2.50 -15.14 42.50
N THR A 152 3.65 -14.48 42.32
CA THR A 152 4.76 -14.15 43.27
C THR A 152 5.69 -15.31 43.68
N ASN A 153 7.00 -15.08 43.47
CA ASN A 153 8.20 -15.51 44.24
C ASN A 153 8.54 -17.02 44.24
N ALA A 154 9.78 -17.50 44.39
CA ALA A 154 11.17 -17.00 44.32
C ALA A 154 12.10 -18.24 44.47
N ALA A 155 13.35 -18.12 43.98
CA ALA A 155 14.60 -18.73 44.47
C ALA A 155 14.89 -20.26 44.36
N GLY A 156 16.15 -20.53 43.95
CA GLY A 156 16.92 -21.79 44.10
C GLY A 156 17.09 -22.56 42.79
N THR A 157 18.25 -23.09 42.36
CA THR A 157 19.60 -23.22 42.91
C THR A 157 20.54 -23.57 41.72
N ALA A 158 21.83 -23.29 41.90
CA ALA A 158 22.94 -23.45 40.98
C ALA A 158 23.09 -24.82 40.28
N GLY A 159 23.55 -24.77 39.02
CA GLY A 159 24.06 -25.92 38.26
C GLY A 159 24.71 -25.45 36.97
N GLY A 160 26.03 -25.23 36.98
CA GLY A 160 26.79 -24.78 35.82
C GLY A 160 26.91 -25.85 34.75
N VAL A 161 26.44 -25.54 33.53
CA VAL A 161 26.77 -26.28 32.31
C VAL A 161 27.16 -25.29 31.21
N LYS A 162 28.22 -25.63 30.50
CA LYS A 162 28.98 -24.82 29.55
C LYS A 162 28.11 -24.29 28.38
N LYS A 163 28.35 -23.01 28.07
CA LYS A 163 28.15 -22.28 26.80
C LYS A 163 27.43 -23.01 25.66
N THR A 164 26.21 -22.57 25.37
CA THR A 164 25.72 -22.37 24.00
C THR A 164 24.75 -21.19 24.05
N THR A 165 25.19 -20.04 23.53
CA THR A 165 24.38 -18.83 23.40
C THR A 165 23.12 -19.14 22.57
N PRO A 166 21.91 -18.77 23.00
CA PRO A 166 20.75 -18.83 22.12
C PRO A 166 20.98 -17.89 20.95
N ASN A 167 20.81 -18.43 19.74
CA ASN A 167 20.92 -17.74 18.47
C ASN A 167 19.85 -16.63 18.42
N VAL A 168 20.17 -15.47 18.98
CA VAL A 168 19.43 -14.22 18.75
C VAL A 168 19.58 -13.94 17.27
N LEU A 169 18.53 -14.26 16.51
CA LEU A 169 18.38 -13.82 15.14
C LEU A 169 18.47 -12.28 15.15
N LYS A 170 19.67 -11.76 14.84
CA LYS A 170 19.88 -10.36 14.56
C LYS A 170 18.94 -10.00 13.40
N VAL A 171 17.86 -9.29 13.71
CA VAL A 171 17.04 -8.58 12.74
C VAL A 171 17.84 -7.37 12.25
N THR A 172 18.91 -7.63 11.50
CA THR A 172 19.65 -6.64 10.73
C THR A 172 19.44 -6.94 9.25
N SER A 173 18.20 -6.84 8.79
CA SER A 173 17.93 -6.82 7.34
C SER A 173 16.75 -5.94 6.93
N ILE A 174 16.14 -5.20 7.88
CA ILE A 174 15.19 -4.12 7.58
C ILE A 174 15.99 -2.86 7.21
N GLY A 175 16.69 -2.90 6.08
CA GLY A 175 17.49 -1.75 5.63
C GLY A 175 18.16 -1.89 4.27
N ALA A 176 18.40 -3.11 3.78
CA ALA A 176 19.19 -3.32 2.55
C ALA A 176 18.44 -3.02 1.22
N LYS A 177 17.15 -2.68 1.25
CA LYS A 177 16.33 -2.49 0.04
C LYS A 177 16.16 -1.03 -0.42
N ARG A 178 16.67 -0.04 0.32
CA ARG A 178 16.66 1.37 -0.11
C ARG A 178 17.98 1.71 -0.80
N GLY A 179 18.15 1.32 -2.07
CA GLY A 179 19.31 1.75 -2.86
C GLY A 179 19.86 0.75 -3.89
N ALA A 180 19.43 -0.51 -3.85
CA ALA A 180 19.87 -1.52 -4.82
C ALA A 180 19.56 -1.12 -6.27
N GLY A 181 18.39 -0.50 -6.52
CA GLY A 181 18.04 0.04 -7.84
C GLY A 181 18.89 1.24 -8.26
N ARG A 182 19.27 2.11 -7.32
CA ARG A 182 20.10 3.29 -7.59
C ARG A 182 21.53 2.88 -7.95
N ARG A 183 22.13 1.96 -7.19
CA ARG A 183 23.48 1.43 -7.49
C ARG A 183 23.53 0.71 -8.84
N LYS A 184 22.53 -0.13 -9.15
CA LYS A 184 22.42 -0.77 -10.48
C LYS A 184 22.29 0.25 -11.61
N ARG A 185 21.49 1.30 -11.42
CA ARG A 185 21.34 2.39 -12.41
C ARG A 185 22.65 3.16 -12.62
N GLN A 186 23.37 3.46 -11.54
CA GLN A 186 24.67 4.14 -11.61
C GLN A 186 25.73 3.29 -12.32
N GLN A 187 25.80 1.99 -12.01
CA GLN A 187 26.71 1.06 -12.68
C GLN A 187 26.40 0.95 -14.18
N ALA A 188 25.12 0.86 -14.56
CA ALA A 188 24.70 0.84 -15.96
C ALA A 188 25.09 2.12 -16.70
N GLN A 189 24.87 3.30 -16.08
CA GLN A 189 25.27 4.58 -16.66
C GLN A 189 26.79 4.69 -16.84
N HIS A 190 27.56 4.23 -15.86
CA HIS A 190 29.02 4.24 -15.93
C HIS A 190 29.54 3.33 -17.05
N LYS A 191 29.01 2.10 -17.14
CA LYS A 191 29.37 1.14 -18.19
C LYS A 191 29.02 1.67 -19.59
N ALA A 192 27.83 2.28 -19.75
CA ALA A 192 27.44 2.90 -21.01
C ALA A 192 28.37 4.08 -21.41
N LYS A 193 28.81 4.88 -20.44
CA LYS A 193 29.76 5.98 -20.69
C LYS A 193 31.14 5.46 -21.13
N GLN A 194 31.61 4.36 -20.55
CA GLN A 194 32.87 3.72 -20.95
C GLN A 194 32.79 3.17 -22.38
N LEU A 195 31.74 2.43 -22.71
CA LEU A 195 31.53 1.89 -24.06
C LEU A 195 31.49 2.99 -25.12
N ARG A 196 30.84 4.12 -24.85
CA ARG A 196 30.83 5.27 -25.77
C ARG A 196 32.22 5.90 -25.96
N ARG A 197 33.05 5.94 -24.91
CA ARG A 197 34.43 6.45 -25.02
C ARG A 197 35.30 5.51 -25.84
N GLU A 198 35.14 4.21 -25.66
CA GLU A 198 35.85 3.18 -26.40
C GLU A 198 35.46 3.19 -27.89
N GLN A 199 34.16 3.23 -28.19
CA GLN A 199 33.67 3.37 -29.56
C GLN A 199 34.19 4.63 -30.26
N LYS A 200 34.24 5.77 -29.54
CA LYS A 200 34.83 7.00 -30.09
C LYS A 200 36.32 6.87 -30.36
N ARG A 201 37.07 6.17 -29.50
CA ARG A 201 38.50 5.91 -29.73
C ARG A 201 38.71 5.03 -30.95
N ILE A 202 37.96 3.93 -31.06
CA ILE A 202 38.02 3.02 -32.21
C ILE A 202 37.68 3.79 -33.49
N ALA A 203 36.59 4.55 -33.50
CA ALA A 203 36.20 5.36 -34.65
C ALA A 203 37.30 6.36 -35.06
N ALA A 204 37.89 7.08 -34.09
CA ALA A 204 38.99 8.01 -34.35
C ALA A 204 40.22 7.31 -34.92
N THR A 205 40.60 6.14 -34.39
CA THR A 205 41.72 5.36 -34.92
C THR A 205 41.45 4.81 -36.32
N THR A 206 40.21 4.38 -36.61
CA THR A 206 39.85 3.91 -37.96
C THR A 206 39.85 5.05 -38.97
N THR A 207 39.36 6.24 -38.61
CA THR A 207 39.38 7.41 -39.49
C THR A 207 40.81 7.90 -39.73
N ALA A 208 41.67 7.89 -38.71
CA ALA A 208 43.08 8.24 -38.86
C ALA A 208 43.85 7.23 -39.74
N ALA A 209 43.58 5.93 -39.58
CA ALA A 209 44.16 4.90 -40.43
C ALA A 209 43.73 5.07 -41.90
N GLN A 210 42.43 5.27 -42.15
CA GLN A 210 41.89 5.51 -43.51
C GLN A 210 42.46 6.78 -44.16
N ALA A 211 42.65 7.86 -43.39
CA ALA A 211 43.25 9.10 -43.88
C ALA A 211 44.75 8.95 -44.24
N SER A 212 45.48 8.05 -43.56
CA SER A 212 46.89 7.78 -43.85
C SER A 212 47.08 6.94 -45.12
N THR A 213 46.14 6.02 -45.43
CA THR A 213 46.19 5.18 -46.63
C THR A 213 45.96 5.97 -47.93
N GLN A 214 45.25 7.10 -47.88
CA GLN A 214 45.02 7.97 -49.05
C GLN A 214 46.19 8.92 -49.38
N LYS A 215 47.25 8.95 -48.58
CA LYS A 215 48.39 9.88 -48.76
C LYS A 215 49.65 9.26 -49.39
N VAL A 216 49.57 8.00 -49.85
CA VAL A 216 50.72 7.23 -50.41
C VAL A 216 50.44 6.77 -51.86
N GLY A 217 49.49 7.40 -52.55
CA GLY A 217 49.26 7.25 -54.00
C GLY A 217 49.41 8.59 -54.69
#